data_AF-A0A9E7EJL3-F1
#
_entry.id   AF-A0A9E7EJL3-F1
#
_cell.length_a   1.000
_cell.length_b   1.000
_cell.length_c   1.000
_cell.angle_alpha   90.00
_cell.angle_beta   90.00
_cell.angle_gamma   90.00
#
_symmetry.space_group_name_H-M   'P 1'
#
loop_
_entity.id
_entity.type
_entity.pdbx_description
1 polymer ?
#
loop_
_entity_poly.entity_id
_entity_poly.type
_entity_poly.pdbx_seq_one_letter_code
_entity_poly.pdbx_strand_id
1 'polypeptide(L)'
;MAFWWPLVVLGVAFAVCRFLFMLIPHNVPSIEVDASDVLEDRSQTKENSYIYIPRKGKMAQADKVQCYEPATMKYLGFCEALTPEEVKEHVAQARDAQKIWASSSFRQRRQFLRILLKISSRDTGKTMVDASLGEIMTTCEKITWLLSEGEKWLKPEYRSSGRSMLHKRAKVEFHPLGVIGAIVSWNYPFHNVFNPMLAAVFSGNAAVIKIMQKASETLIPVTLELGGKDAFIVCEDVDLATVGPENCRTQGPPLAGRYDMGAICMQEHSEKLQNLVNDAQDKGAEIAFGPIIPIMKFSSDEEAIKLANDSKYGLGCAVFSGNQKRAIAIASQLHCGVAAINDFASTYMCQSLPFGGVKHSGFGRFAGVEGLRACCLVKSVVVDRWWPFIKTVIPKPIQYPVAENAFVFQESLVEALYGLNVWDRLRSLINVVKIISEQNPKSSNSMLIRFLLVLLADTFASPSFVQVIVKPRSPQLVL
;
A
#
# COMPACT_ATOMS: atom_id res chain seq x y z
N MET A 1 -20.53 -36.67 -20.55
CA MET A 1 -20.14 -35.28 -20.87
C MET A 1 -21.27 -34.24 -20.73
N ALA A 2 -22.56 -34.61 -20.66
CA ALA A 2 -23.68 -33.65 -20.64
C ALA A 2 -24.00 -32.97 -19.28
N PHE A 3 -23.42 -33.43 -18.16
CA PHE A 3 -23.79 -32.94 -16.83
C PHE A 3 -23.17 -31.58 -16.46
N TRP A 4 -22.02 -31.22 -17.06
CA TRP A 4 -21.30 -29.97 -16.74
C TRP A 4 -21.69 -28.80 -17.65
N TRP A 5 -22.34 -29.07 -18.78
CA TRP A 5 -22.68 -28.04 -19.78
C TRP A 5 -23.58 -26.92 -19.23
N PRO A 6 -24.62 -27.20 -18.42
CA PRO A 6 -25.45 -26.14 -17.84
C PRO A 6 -24.68 -25.22 -16.88
N LEU A 7 -23.72 -25.78 -16.11
CA LEU A 7 -22.87 -25.01 -15.20
C LEU A 7 -21.88 -24.13 -15.95
N VAL A 8 -21.31 -24.63 -17.05
CA VAL A 8 -20.44 -23.86 -17.93
C VAL A 8 -21.21 -22.72 -18.59
N VAL A 9 -22.41 -22.98 -19.12
CA VAL A 9 -23.28 -21.96 -19.73
C VAL A 9 -23.68 -20.90 -18.71
N LEU A 10 -24.05 -21.28 -17.49
CA LEU A 10 -24.36 -20.33 -16.41
C LEU A 10 -23.12 -19.51 -15.99
N GLY A 11 -21.95 -20.15 -15.93
CA GLY A 11 -20.68 -19.46 -15.65
C GLY A 11 -20.32 -18.43 -16.72
N VAL A 12 -20.47 -18.78 -18.00
CA VAL A 12 -20.24 -17.88 -19.13
C VAL A 12 -21.27 -16.75 -19.15
N ALA A 13 -22.56 -17.05 -18.96
CA ALA A 13 -23.61 -16.04 -18.90
C ALA A 13 -23.39 -15.07 -17.73
N PHE A 14 -22.99 -15.56 -16.55
CA PHE A 14 -22.62 -14.72 -15.42
C PHE A 14 -21.41 -13.82 -15.73
N ALA A 15 -20.38 -14.36 -16.37
CA ALA A 15 -19.20 -13.60 -16.79
C ALA A 15 -19.57 -12.50 -17.81
N VAL A 16 -20.41 -12.83 -18.81
CA VAL A 16 -20.90 -11.88 -19.82
C VAL A 16 -21.78 -10.81 -19.18
N CYS A 17 -22.72 -11.17 -18.29
CA CYS A 17 -23.53 -10.19 -17.57
C CYS A 17 -22.66 -9.28 -16.71
N ARG A 18 -21.68 -9.83 -15.97
CA ARG A 18 -20.74 -9.03 -15.16
C ARG A 18 -19.93 -8.07 -16.04
N PHE A 19 -19.49 -8.51 -17.21
CA PHE A 19 -18.81 -7.68 -18.19
C PHE A 19 -19.72 -6.58 -18.74
N LEU A 20 -20.96 -6.90 -19.12
CA LEU A 20 -21.93 -5.92 -19.62
C LEU A 20 -22.30 -4.89 -18.54
N PHE A 21 -22.45 -5.29 -17.28
CA PHE A 21 -22.67 -4.36 -16.16
C PHE A 21 -21.47 -3.42 -15.93
N MET A 22 -20.24 -3.88 -16.22
CA MET A 22 -19.03 -3.04 -16.18
C MET A 22 -19.05 -1.93 -17.24
N LEU A 23 -19.73 -2.16 -18.37
CA LEU A 23 -19.82 -1.19 -19.47
C LEU A 23 -20.89 -0.11 -19.26
N ILE A 24 -21.75 -0.22 -18.24
CA ILE A 24 -22.81 0.76 -17.99
C ILE A 24 -22.19 2.01 -17.32
N PRO A 25 -22.20 3.18 -17.97
CA PRO A 25 -21.65 4.39 -17.39
C PRO A 25 -22.47 4.83 -16.17
N HIS A 26 -21.78 5.16 -15.08
CA HIS A 26 -22.45 5.74 -13.91
C HIS A 26 -22.96 7.15 -14.22
N ASN A 27 -24.19 7.44 -13.79
CA ASN A 27 -24.78 8.76 -13.93
C ASN A 27 -24.10 9.73 -12.94
N VAL A 28 -23.13 10.50 -13.43
CA VAL A 28 -22.39 11.53 -12.69
C VAL A 28 -22.81 12.89 -13.22
N PRO A 29 -23.27 13.84 -12.37
CA PRO A 29 -23.63 15.18 -12.79
C PRO A 29 -22.59 15.79 -13.74
N SER A 30 -23.04 16.44 -14.81
CA SER A 30 -22.18 17.23 -15.69
C SER A 30 -21.84 18.54 -15.00
N ILE A 31 -20.55 18.84 -14.90
CA ILE A 31 -20.07 20.19 -14.65
C ILE A 31 -19.63 20.68 -16.02
N GLU A 32 -20.24 21.77 -16.49
CA GLU A 32 -19.72 22.52 -17.63
C GLU A 32 -18.51 23.30 -17.12
N VAL A 33 -17.34 23.00 -17.68
CA VAL A 33 -16.12 23.74 -17.41
C VAL A 33 -15.91 24.60 -18.65
N ASP A 34 -15.96 25.92 -18.46
CA ASP A 34 -15.61 26.85 -19.54
C ASP A 34 -14.11 26.71 -19.80
N ALA A 35 -13.75 26.29 -21.02
CA ALA A 35 -12.38 26.08 -21.46
C ALA A 35 -11.86 27.25 -22.30
N SER A 36 -12.60 28.36 -22.35
CA SER A 36 -12.24 29.60 -23.06
C SER A 36 -10.83 30.07 -22.66
N ASP A 37 -10.51 30.09 -21.37
CA ASP A 37 -9.21 30.51 -20.83
C ASP A 37 -8.00 29.70 -21.32
N VAL A 38 -8.20 28.45 -21.79
CA VAL A 38 -7.13 27.57 -22.27
C VAL A 38 -6.89 27.73 -23.79
N LEU A 39 -7.86 28.32 -24.50
CA LEU A 39 -7.85 28.42 -25.97
C LEU A 39 -7.50 29.81 -26.51
N GLU A 40 -7.45 30.86 -25.67
CA GLU A 40 -7.24 32.24 -26.13
C GLU A 40 -5.84 32.54 -26.70
N ASP A 41 -4.81 31.74 -26.40
CA ASP A 41 -3.43 32.06 -26.83
C ASP A 41 -2.94 31.30 -28.07
N ARG A 42 -3.85 30.89 -28.96
CA ARG A 42 -3.49 30.28 -30.26
C ARG A 42 -3.03 31.28 -31.33
N SER A 43 -2.96 32.58 -31.01
CA SER A 43 -2.69 33.63 -32.01
C SER A 43 -1.23 34.10 -32.09
N GLN A 44 -0.28 33.51 -31.34
CA GLN A 44 1.14 33.94 -31.40
C GLN A 44 2.18 32.85 -31.72
N THR A 45 1.78 31.67 -32.22
CA THR A 45 2.78 30.73 -32.75
C THR A 45 3.16 31.11 -34.18
N LYS A 46 4.12 32.02 -34.33
CA LYS A 46 4.97 32.05 -35.53
C LYS A 46 5.66 30.69 -35.63
N GLU A 47 5.32 29.95 -36.69
CA GLU A 47 6.14 28.84 -37.17
C GLU A 47 7.59 29.33 -37.32
N ASN A 48 8.52 28.52 -36.82
CA ASN A 48 9.98 28.70 -36.87
C ASN A 48 10.56 29.77 -35.92
N SER A 49 10.95 29.36 -34.71
CA SER A 49 12.12 29.94 -34.06
C SER A 49 12.81 28.96 -33.09
N TYR A 50 14.14 28.99 -33.19
CA TYR A 50 15.17 28.07 -32.74
C TYR A 50 15.14 27.61 -31.27
N ILE A 51 15.76 26.44 -31.04
CA ILE A 51 16.17 25.90 -29.72
C ILE A 51 16.74 27.03 -28.86
N TYR A 52 15.95 27.50 -27.88
CA TYR A 52 16.42 28.47 -26.90
C TYR A 52 17.23 27.73 -25.84
N ILE A 53 18.55 27.79 -25.94
CA ILE A 53 19.43 27.41 -24.84
C ILE A 53 19.53 28.64 -23.92
N PRO A 54 18.98 28.62 -22.69
CA PRO A 54 19.10 29.75 -21.79
C PRO A 54 20.59 30.03 -21.53
N ARG A 55 21.01 31.30 -21.68
CA ARG A 55 22.37 31.72 -21.30
C ARG A 55 22.56 31.41 -19.81
N LYS A 56 23.44 30.47 -19.48
CA LYS A 56 23.97 30.26 -18.12
C LYS A 56 24.46 31.60 -17.60
N GLY A 57 23.70 32.28 -16.75
CA GLY A 57 24.10 33.61 -16.27
C GLY A 57 23.09 34.45 -15.51
N LYS A 58 21.81 34.07 -15.40
CA LYS A 58 20.90 34.70 -14.42
C LYS A 58 20.47 33.67 -13.39
N MET A 59 20.80 33.94 -12.12
CA MET A 59 20.32 33.20 -10.97
C MET A 59 18.81 33.03 -11.08
N ALA A 60 18.31 31.82 -10.83
CA ALA A 60 16.88 31.59 -10.66
C ALA A 60 16.34 32.60 -9.63
N GLN A 61 15.32 33.37 -9.99
CA GLN A 61 14.57 34.18 -9.04
C GLN A 61 13.91 33.22 -8.05
N ALA A 62 14.23 33.36 -6.76
CA ALA A 62 13.85 32.40 -5.71
C ALA A 62 12.32 32.25 -5.53
N ASP A 63 11.59 33.23 -6.05
CA ASP A 63 10.15 33.46 -6.00
C ASP A 63 9.39 32.89 -7.20
N LYS A 64 10.07 32.53 -8.30
CA LYS A 64 9.42 32.04 -9.53
C LYS A 64 10.09 30.79 -10.10
N VAL A 65 9.29 29.74 -10.28
CA VAL A 65 9.70 28.49 -10.93
C VAL A 65 9.39 28.58 -12.42
N GLN A 66 10.43 28.67 -13.25
CA GLN A 66 10.28 28.67 -14.72
C GLN A 66 9.98 27.26 -15.22
N CYS A 67 8.97 27.14 -16.07
CA CYS A 67 8.49 25.88 -16.64
C CYS A 67 8.87 25.80 -18.13
N TYR A 68 9.43 24.67 -18.53
CA TYR A 68 9.83 24.40 -19.91
C TYR A 68 9.26 23.06 -20.36
N GLU A 69 8.88 22.97 -21.63
CA GLU A 69 8.53 21.71 -22.28
C GLU A 69 9.81 20.88 -22.46
N PRO A 70 9.93 19.69 -21.84
CA PRO A 70 11.20 18.96 -21.81
C PRO A 70 11.62 18.45 -23.19
N ALA A 71 10.68 18.22 -24.11
CA ALA A 71 10.98 17.70 -25.46
C ALA A 71 11.54 18.78 -26.41
N THR A 72 11.08 20.02 -26.27
CA THR A 72 11.39 21.11 -27.21
C THR A 72 12.20 22.24 -26.56
N MET A 73 12.34 22.22 -25.24
CA MET A 73 12.82 23.33 -24.41
C MET A 73 12.01 24.62 -24.58
N LYS A 74 10.79 24.54 -25.11
CA LYS A 74 9.88 25.67 -25.23
C LYS A 74 9.53 26.18 -23.84
N TYR A 75 9.66 27.49 -23.62
CA TYR A 75 9.22 28.12 -22.38
C TYR A 75 7.69 28.07 -22.29
N LEU A 76 7.17 27.52 -21.19
CA LEU A 76 5.74 27.35 -20.93
C LEU A 76 5.17 28.42 -19.98
N GLY A 77 6.03 29.22 -19.34
CA GLY A 77 5.63 30.21 -18.34
C GLY A 77 6.36 29.99 -17.02
N PHE A 78 5.86 30.62 -15.96
CA PHE A 78 6.36 30.43 -14.59
C PHE A 78 5.23 30.16 -13.62
N CYS A 79 5.54 29.44 -12.55
CA CYS A 79 4.69 29.30 -11.38
C CYS A 79 5.30 30.07 -10.21
N GLU A 80 4.48 30.81 -9.47
CA GLU A 80 4.90 31.46 -8.23
C GLU A 80 5.22 30.40 -7.17
N ALA A 81 6.38 30.53 -6.51
CA ALA A 81 6.76 29.65 -5.42
C ALA A 81 6.14 30.17 -4.12
N LEU A 82 5.27 29.36 -3.49
CA LEU A 82 4.67 29.71 -2.21
C LEU A 82 5.72 29.94 -1.12
N THR A 83 5.56 31.02 -0.38
CA THR A 83 6.32 31.33 0.84
C THR A 83 6.00 30.34 1.97
N PRO A 84 6.89 30.18 2.97
CA PRO A 84 6.59 29.33 4.13
C PRO A 84 5.31 29.72 4.87
N GLU A 85 4.98 31.00 4.90
CA GLU A 85 3.78 31.56 5.55
C GLU A 85 2.51 31.17 4.80
N GLU A 86 2.51 31.29 3.46
CA GLU A 86 1.40 30.84 2.61
C GLU A 86 1.20 29.33 2.70
N VAL A 87 2.29 28.54 2.78
CA VAL A 87 2.19 27.08 3.01
C VAL A 87 1.51 26.78 4.35
N LYS A 88 1.86 27.49 5.42
CA LYS A 88 1.19 27.33 6.74
C LYS A 88 -0.28 27.69 6.65
N GLU A 89 -0.63 28.74 5.90
CA GLU A 89 -2.01 29.16 5.70
C GLU A 89 -2.82 28.07 4.97
N HIS A 90 -2.30 27.53 3.86
CA HIS A 90 -2.95 26.44 3.13
C HIS A 90 -3.12 25.18 4.00
N VAL A 91 -2.13 24.86 4.84
CA VAL A 91 -2.24 23.75 5.81
C VAL A 91 -3.33 24.02 6.85
N ALA A 92 -3.47 25.27 7.32
CA ALA A 92 -4.54 25.64 8.24
C ALA A 92 -5.93 25.54 7.59
N GLN A 93 -6.09 26.05 6.37
CA GLN A 93 -7.31 25.92 5.58
C GLN A 93 -7.67 24.43 5.35
N ALA A 94 -6.69 23.61 4.98
CA ALA A 94 -6.88 22.17 4.83
C ALA A 94 -7.33 21.52 6.13
N ARG A 95 -6.78 21.95 7.28
CA ARG A 95 -7.16 21.44 8.60
C ARG A 95 -8.60 21.78 8.97
N ASP A 96 -9.08 22.97 8.62
CA ASP A 96 -10.47 23.35 8.87
C ASP A 96 -11.44 22.60 7.95
N ALA A 97 -11.11 22.48 6.66
CA ALA A 97 -11.87 21.66 5.72
C ALA A 97 -11.91 20.18 6.15
N GLN A 98 -10.80 19.66 6.70
CA GLN A 98 -10.70 18.29 7.14
C GLN A 98 -11.67 17.93 8.27
N LYS A 99 -11.93 18.84 9.21
CA LYS A 99 -12.90 18.61 10.29
C LYS A 99 -14.29 18.30 9.74
N ILE A 100 -14.68 19.01 8.69
CA ILE A 100 -15.95 18.78 7.98
C ILE A 100 -15.85 17.49 7.18
N TRP A 101 -14.78 17.32 6.40
CA TRP A 101 -14.60 16.17 5.51
C TRP A 101 -14.52 14.82 6.25
N ALA A 102 -13.95 14.77 7.45
CA ALA A 102 -13.88 13.56 8.27
C ALA A 102 -15.26 12.97 8.57
N SER A 103 -16.28 13.82 8.71
CA SER A 103 -17.67 13.42 8.97
C SER A 103 -18.42 12.96 7.72
N SER A 104 -17.82 13.12 6.53
CA SER A 104 -18.45 12.69 5.27
C SER A 104 -18.65 11.18 5.22
N SER A 105 -19.77 10.77 4.63
CA SER A 105 -20.09 9.37 4.35
C SER A 105 -19.26 8.82 3.18
N PHE A 106 -19.05 7.50 3.14
CA PHE A 106 -18.42 6.85 1.98
C PHE A 106 -19.15 7.13 0.66
N ARG A 107 -20.47 7.38 0.69
CA ARG A 107 -21.23 7.79 -0.50
C ARG A 107 -20.73 9.13 -1.04
N GLN A 108 -20.54 10.13 -0.18
CA GLN A 108 -20.01 11.43 -0.57
C GLN A 108 -18.57 11.33 -1.08
N ARG A 109 -17.71 10.55 -0.39
CA ARG A 109 -16.32 10.33 -0.80
C ARG A 109 -16.23 9.64 -2.17
N ARG A 110 -17.07 8.63 -2.42
CA ARG A 110 -17.17 7.98 -3.74
C ARG A 110 -17.66 8.95 -4.82
N GLN A 111 -18.62 9.82 -4.51
CA GLN A 111 -19.10 10.81 -5.46
C GLN A 111 -17.99 11.78 -5.86
N PHE A 112 -17.20 12.27 -4.89
CA PHE A 112 -16.04 13.11 -5.16
C PHE A 112 -15.03 12.41 -6.09
N LEU A 113 -14.66 11.16 -5.80
CA LEU A 113 -13.76 10.37 -6.65
C LEU A 113 -14.31 10.15 -8.07
N ARG A 114 -15.62 9.95 -8.24
CA ARG A 114 -16.24 9.82 -9.57
C ARG A 114 -16.15 11.10 -10.39
N ILE A 115 -16.22 12.27 -9.76
CA ILE A 115 -16.03 13.56 -10.42
C ILE A 115 -14.58 13.65 -10.91
N LEU A 116 -13.60 13.33 -10.05
CA LEU A 116 -12.19 13.29 -10.43
C LEU A 116 -11.93 12.33 -11.60
N LEU A 117 -12.48 11.11 -11.55
CA LEU A 117 -12.36 10.13 -12.63
C LEU A 117 -12.84 10.70 -13.97
N LYS A 118 -13.99 11.37 -13.98
CA LYS A 118 -14.57 11.98 -15.18
C LYS A 118 -13.71 13.12 -15.73
N ILE A 119 -13.11 13.93 -14.86
CA ILE A 119 -12.17 14.99 -15.25
C ILE A 119 -10.90 14.36 -15.84
N SER A 120 -10.31 13.38 -15.16
CA SER A 120 -9.12 12.65 -15.63
C SER A 120 -9.34 11.99 -16.99
N SER A 121 -10.54 11.49 -17.28
CA SER A 121 -10.90 10.93 -18.58
C SER A 121 -11.14 11.99 -19.67
N ARG A 122 -11.59 13.21 -19.32
CA ARG A 122 -11.97 14.26 -20.27
C ARG A 122 -10.81 15.18 -20.68
N ASP A 123 -9.84 15.41 -19.81
CA ASP A 123 -8.75 16.38 -20.01
C ASP A 123 -7.58 15.83 -20.87
N THR A 124 -7.83 14.81 -21.69
CA THR A 124 -6.82 14.03 -22.42
C THR A 124 -6.39 14.64 -23.76
N GLY A 125 -6.59 15.95 -23.96
CA GLY A 125 -6.36 16.69 -25.21
C GLY A 125 -4.92 16.80 -25.74
N LYS A 126 -4.05 15.79 -25.53
CA LYS A 126 -2.71 15.66 -26.15
C LYS A 126 -2.49 14.21 -26.61
N THR A 127 -1.95 14.02 -27.82
CA THR A 127 -1.64 12.72 -28.47
C THR A 127 -0.54 11.93 -27.75
N MET A 128 -0.46 10.58 -27.70
CA MET A 128 -1.38 9.45 -27.93
C MET A 128 -0.78 8.21 -27.19
N VAL A 129 -1.63 7.38 -26.56
CA VAL A 129 -1.36 6.05 -25.96
C VAL A 129 -0.49 6.01 -24.69
N ASP A 130 0.67 6.65 -24.64
CA ASP A 130 1.64 6.39 -23.57
C ASP A 130 1.36 7.13 -22.24
N ALA A 131 1.06 8.43 -22.31
CA ALA A 131 0.58 9.19 -21.14
C ALA A 131 -0.77 8.64 -20.65
N SER A 132 -1.58 8.08 -21.56
CA SER A 132 -2.84 7.44 -21.21
C SER A 132 -2.67 6.09 -20.51
N LEU A 133 -1.71 5.24 -20.91
CA LEU A 133 -1.50 3.91 -20.31
C LEU A 133 -0.73 3.96 -18.98
N GLY A 134 0.33 4.76 -18.87
CA GLY A 134 1.20 4.75 -17.68
C GLY A 134 0.74 5.63 -16.52
N GLU A 135 0.14 6.79 -16.79
CA GLU A 135 -0.24 7.76 -15.75
C GLU A 135 -1.74 7.86 -15.53
N ILE A 136 -2.50 8.09 -16.61
CA ILE A 136 -3.93 8.34 -16.51
C ILE A 136 -4.66 7.04 -16.19
N MET A 137 -4.38 5.96 -16.92
CA MET A 137 -4.99 4.65 -16.68
C MET A 137 -4.65 4.15 -15.28
N THR A 138 -3.39 4.21 -14.83
CA THR A 138 -3.01 3.84 -13.47
C THR A 138 -3.77 4.64 -12.41
N THR A 139 -3.99 5.94 -12.63
CA THR A 139 -4.79 6.79 -11.73
C THR A 139 -6.27 6.42 -11.78
N CYS A 140 -6.82 6.16 -12.96
CA CYS A 140 -8.19 5.68 -13.14
C CYS A 140 -8.41 4.32 -12.47
N GLU A 141 -7.45 3.40 -12.56
CA GLU A 141 -7.46 2.12 -11.86
C GLU A 141 -7.43 2.31 -10.35
N LYS A 142 -6.63 3.25 -9.83
CA LYS A 142 -6.60 3.60 -8.41
C LYS A 142 -7.98 4.07 -7.94
N ILE A 143 -8.59 4.99 -8.70
CA ILE A 143 -9.93 5.51 -8.38
C ILE A 143 -10.94 4.37 -8.41
N THR A 144 -10.92 3.53 -9.45
CA THR A 144 -11.83 2.40 -9.62
C THR A 144 -11.71 1.39 -8.47
N TRP A 145 -10.48 1.09 -8.05
CA TRP A 145 -10.23 0.23 -6.89
C TRP A 145 -10.76 0.85 -5.59
N LEU A 146 -10.52 2.14 -5.33
CA LEU A 146 -11.06 2.83 -4.16
C LEU A 146 -12.60 2.85 -4.15
N LEU A 147 -13.21 3.08 -5.32
CA LEU A 147 -14.67 3.08 -5.47
C LEU A 147 -15.28 1.70 -5.17
N SER A 148 -14.63 0.62 -5.64
CA SER A 148 -15.12 -0.75 -5.49
C SER A 148 -14.82 -1.33 -4.10
N GLU A 149 -13.57 -1.32 -3.66
CA GLU A 149 -13.09 -2.04 -2.48
C GLU A 149 -12.76 -1.12 -1.30
N GLY A 150 -12.49 0.17 -1.51
CA GLY A 150 -11.92 1.04 -0.47
C GLY A 150 -12.75 1.09 0.83
N GLU A 151 -14.07 1.18 0.73
CA GLU A 151 -14.95 1.21 1.92
C GLU A 151 -14.82 -0.08 2.75
N LYS A 152 -14.74 -1.24 2.09
CA LYS A 152 -14.64 -2.54 2.76
C LYS A 152 -13.39 -2.60 3.63
N TRP A 153 -12.28 -2.02 3.17
CA TRP A 153 -11.00 -2.02 3.87
C TRP A 153 -10.88 -0.96 4.97
N LEU A 154 -11.80 0.00 5.03
CA LEU A 154 -11.91 1.00 6.11
C LEU A 154 -13.01 0.67 7.13
N LYS A 155 -13.80 -0.39 6.91
CA LYS A 155 -14.75 -0.89 7.91
C LYS A 155 -14.01 -1.50 9.11
N PRO A 156 -14.61 -1.47 10.32
CA PRO A 156 -14.01 -2.10 11.48
C PRO A 156 -13.78 -3.60 11.25
N GLU A 157 -12.57 -4.06 11.54
CA GLU A 157 -12.20 -5.46 11.43
C GLU A 157 -12.36 -6.17 12.77
N TYR A 158 -13.17 -7.22 12.82
CA TYR A 158 -13.31 -8.03 14.03
C TYR A 158 -12.18 -9.04 14.13
N ARG A 159 -11.58 -9.13 15.32
CA ARG A 159 -10.49 -10.05 15.61
C ARG A 159 -10.93 -11.01 16.71
N SER A 160 -10.29 -12.18 16.75
CA SER A 160 -10.48 -13.10 17.87
C SER A 160 -9.99 -12.45 19.16
N SER A 161 -10.82 -12.46 20.20
CA SER A 161 -10.42 -12.01 21.54
C SER A 161 -9.55 -13.03 22.27
N GLY A 162 -9.40 -14.25 21.74
CA GLY A 162 -8.79 -15.37 22.45
C GLY A 162 -9.70 -15.97 23.53
N ARG A 163 -9.28 -17.13 24.07
CA ARG A 163 -10.08 -17.93 25.02
C ARG A 163 -10.32 -17.22 26.36
N SER A 164 -9.29 -16.57 26.88
CA SER A 164 -9.37 -15.83 28.15
C SER A 164 -10.30 -14.61 28.10
N MET A 165 -10.60 -14.09 26.90
CA MET A 165 -11.44 -12.91 26.69
C MET A 165 -12.64 -13.21 25.78
N LEU A 166 -13.22 -14.42 25.83
CA LEU A 166 -14.43 -14.78 25.06
C LEU A 166 -15.61 -13.83 25.31
N HIS A 167 -15.69 -13.28 26.52
CA HIS A 167 -16.69 -12.29 26.93
C HIS A 167 -16.46 -10.90 26.31
N LYS A 168 -15.33 -10.70 25.62
CA LYS A 168 -15.01 -9.50 24.88
C LYS A 168 -15.25 -9.67 23.39
N ARG A 169 -15.54 -8.56 22.73
CA ARG A 169 -15.51 -8.42 21.28
C ARG A 169 -14.41 -7.42 20.93
N ALA A 170 -13.34 -7.92 20.30
CA ALA A 170 -12.25 -7.10 19.80
C ALA A 170 -12.51 -6.67 18.35
N LYS A 171 -12.28 -5.40 18.06
CA LYS A 171 -12.28 -4.85 16.70
C LYS A 171 -11.14 -3.85 16.53
N VAL A 172 -10.69 -3.70 15.29
CA VAL A 172 -9.77 -2.67 14.85
C VAL A 172 -10.56 -1.65 14.05
N GLU A 173 -10.42 -0.37 14.37
CA GLU A 173 -11.05 0.74 13.66
C GLU A 173 -10.00 1.59 12.93
N PHE A 174 -10.39 2.20 11.83
CA PHE A 174 -9.53 3.05 11.01
C PHE A 174 -10.11 4.47 11.02
N HIS A 175 -9.37 5.41 11.59
CA HIS A 175 -9.77 6.82 11.71
C HIS A 175 -8.83 7.70 10.88
N PRO A 176 -9.31 8.77 10.22
CA PRO A 176 -8.43 9.67 9.49
C PRO A 176 -7.38 10.30 10.42
N LEU A 177 -6.17 10.52 9.91
CA LEU A 177 -5.06 11.16 10.62
C LEU A 177 -5.24 12.67 10.76
N GLY A 178 -5.91 13.31 9.80
CA GLY A 178 -6.04 14.77 9.72
C GLY A 178 -5.58 15.29 8.36
N VAL A 179 -4.58 16.17 8.36
CA VAL A 179 -3.98 16.71 7.13
C VAL A 179 -2.74 15.91 6.78
N ILE A 180 -2.70 15.36 5.57
CA ILE A 180 -1.55 14.61 5.03
C ILE A 180 -0.78 15.51 4.07
N GLY A 181 0.51 15.72 4.34
CA GLY A 181 1.43 16.36 3.41
C GLY A 181 2.05 15.33 2.47
N ALA A 182 2.04 15.59 1.17
CA ALA A 182 2.68 14.74 0.16
C ALA A 182 3.71 15.54 -0.64
N ILE A 183 4.96 15.08 -0.67
CA ILE A 183 6.00 15.64 -1.53
C ILE A 183 6.24 14.65 -2.66
N VAL A 184 6.00 15.07 -3.90
CA VAL A 184 5.88 14.15 -5.05
C VAL A 184 6.93 14.49 -6.12
N SER A 185 7.42 13.46 -6.81
CA SER A 185 8.43 13.59 -7.87
C SER A 185 7.81 14.02 -9.21
N TRP A 186 8.68 14.42 -10.14
CA TRP A 186 8.30 14.96 -11.45
C TRP A 186 8.18 13.91 -12.56
N ASN A 187 8.59 12.66 -12.33
CA ASN A 187 8.65 11.61 -13.36
C ASN A 187 7.28 11.11 -13.81
N TYR A 188 6.29 11.09 -12.90
CA TYR A 188 4.87 10.83 -13.21
C TYR A 188 3.99 11.91 -12.58
N PRO A 189 4.02 13.14 -13.11
CA PRO A 189 3.51 14.31 -12.40
C PRO A 189 2.01 14.24 -12.15
N PHE A 190 1.23 13.55 -12.99
CA PHE A 190 -0.19 13.34 -12.73
C PHE A 190 -0.39 12.27 -11.66
N HIS A 191 0.10 11.06 -11.90
CA HIS A 191 -0.16 9.94 -11.00
C HIS A 191 0.43 10.14 -9.60
N ASN A 192 1.66 10.66 -9.49
CA ASN A 192 2.31 10.84 -8.20
C ASN A 192 1.66 11.93 -7.35
N VAL A 193 0.99 12.91 -7.97
CA VAL A 193 0.13 13.87 -7.26
C VAL A 193 -1.17 13.19 -6.82
N PHE A 194 -1.89 12.57 -7.74
CA PHE A 194 -3.24 12.07 -7.48
C PHE A 194 -3.24 10.85 -6.56
N ASN A 195 -2.28 9.95 -6.65
CA ASN A 195 -2.31 8.70 -5.89
C ASN A 195 -2.33 8.89 -4.35
N PRO A 196 -1.38 9.63 -3.73
CA PRO A 196 -1.45 9.89 -2.29
C PRO A 196 -2.68 10.72 -1.92
N MET A 197 -3.09 11.66 -2.76
CA MET A 197 -4.30 12.48 -2.55
C MET A 197 -5.57 11.63 -2.51
N LEU A 198 -5.73 10.70 -3.45
CA LEU A 198 -6.91 9.86 -3.58
C LEU A 198 -7.09 8.97 -2.35
N ALA A 199 -6.01 8.34 -1.87
CA ALA A 199 -6.05 7.54 -0.64
C ALA A 199 -6.35 8.40 0.61
N ALA A 200 -5.71 9.57 0.72
CA ALA A 200 -5.92 10.51 1.82
C ALA A 200 -7.38 10.99 1.88
N VAL A 201 -7.91 11.51 0.78
CA VAL A 201 -9.28 12.06 0.72
C VAL A 201 -10.32 10.96 0.91
N PHE A 202 -10.12 9.77 0.33
CA PHE A 202 -11.05 8.65 0.51
C PHE A 202 -11.11 8.16 1.97
N SER A 203 -9.99 8.17 2.68
CA SER A 203 -9.93 7.82 4.11
C SER A 203 -10.46 8.92 5.04
N GLY A 204 -10.76 10.11 4.53
CA GLY A 204 -11.36 11.23 5.29
C GLY A 204 -10.32 12.26 5.77
N ASN A 205 -9.13 12.25 5.19
CA ASN A 205 -8.09 13.25 5.41
C ASN A 205 -8.26 14.42 4.44
N ALA A 206 -7.63 15.55 4.75
CA ALA A 206 -7.26 16.54 3.75
C ALA A 206 -5.83 16.28 3.27
N ALA A 207 -5.48 16.76 2.08
CA ALA A 207 -4.15 16.59 1.51
C ALA A 207 -3.56 17.96 1.11
N VAL A 208 -2.27 18.14 1.38
CA VAL A 208 -1.47 19.28 0.89
C VAL A 208 -0.31 18.69 0.09
N ILE A 209 -0.23 19.03 -1.19
CA ILE A 209 0.71 18.40 -2.12
C ILE A 209 1.75 19.43 -2.57
N LYS A 210 3.02 19.03 -2.55
CA LYS A 210 4.14 19.82 -3.05
C LYS A 210 4.94 19.00 -4.05
N ILE A 211 5.18 19.56 -5.23
CA ILE A 211 6.04 18.92 -6.23
C ILE A 211 7.50 19.24 -5.87
N MET A 212 8.37 18.23 -5.86
CA MET A 212 9.74 18.33 -5.34
C MET A 212 10.65 19.19 -6.24
N GLN A 213 11.38 20.15 -5.65
CA GLN A 213 12.54 20.83 -6.27
C GLN A 213 13.89 20.42 -5.64
N LYS A 214 13.90 19.98 -4.37
CA LYS A 214 14.95 19.18 -3.67
C LYS A 214 14.44 18.87 -2.25
N ALA A 215 14.63 17.64 -1.74
CA ALA A 215 13.95 17.13 -0.54
C ALA A 215 14.49 17.66 0.81
N SER A 216 13.63 17.65 1.84
CA SER A 216 13.72 18.37 3.14
C SER A 216 14.16 17.51 4.34
N GLU A 217 14.61 18.17 5.43
CA GLU A 217 15.42 17.61 6.53
C GLU A 217 14.70 17.21 7.85
N THR A 218 13.37 17.09 7.95
CA THR A 218 12.72 16.60 9.21
C THR A 218 11.34 15.97 8.97
N LEU A 219 11.03 14.79 9.56
CA LEU A 219 9.78 14.05 9.29
C LEU A 219 9.10 13.45 10.55
N ILE A 220 7.77 13.61 10.59
CA ILE A 220 6.74 12.87 11.39
C ILE A 220 6.34 11.62 10.52
N PRO A 221 5.46 10.63 10.88
CA PRO A 221 5.45 9.34 10.18
C PRO A 221 5.18 9.49 8.68
N VAL A 222 6.08 8.94 7.87
CA VAL A 222 6.08 9.05 6.41
C VAL A 222 6.06 7.68 5.75
N THR A 223 5.34 7.59 4.64
CA THR A 223 5.62 6.62 3.58
C THR A 223 6.64 7.27 2.65
N LEU A 224 7.80 6.64 2.48
CA LEU A 224 8.86 7.12 1.59
C LEU A 224 9.02 6.14 0.44
N GLU A 225 8.83 6.65 -0.77
CA GLU A 225 9.04 5.93 -2.01
C GLU A 225 10.15 6.61 -2.78
N LEU A 226 11.23 5.87 -2.98
CA LEU A 226 12.43 6.33 -3.65
C LEU A 226 12.72 5.40 -4.82
N GLY A 227 13.67 5.81 -5.66
CA GLY A 227 14.12 5.01 -6.78
C GLY A 227 14.75 3.68 -6.36
N GLY A 228 14.91 2.80 -7.35
CA GLY A 228 15.52 1.48 -7.19
C GLY A 228 16.63 1.22 -8.19
N LYS A 229 17.33 0.11 -7.93
CA LYS A 229 18.15 -0.61 -8.93
C LYS A 229 17.51 -1.98 -9.09
N ASP A 230 16.42 -2.00 -9.83
CA ASP A 230 15.54 -3.16 -9.89
C ASP A 230 16.08 -4.24 -10.80
N ALA A 231 16.17 -5.46 -10.26
CA ALA A 231 16.69 -6.60 -10.99
C ALA A 231 15.68 -7.08 -12.03
N PHE A 232 16.13 -7.20 -13.27
CA PHE A 232 15.39 -7.78 -14.38
C PHE A 232 16.14 -9.04 -14.83
N ILE A 233 15.72 -10.21 -14.36
CA ILE A 233 16.40 -11.50 -14.57
C ILE A 233 15.75 -12.22 -15.75
N VAL A 234 16.53 -12.61 -16.75
CA VAL A 234 16.07 -13.40 -17.90
C VAL A 234 16.80 -14.75 -17.90
N CYS A 235 16.07 -15.83 -17.66
CA CYS A 235 16.61 -17.19 -17.70
C CYS A 235 16.79 -17.67 -19.15
N GLU A 236 17.65 -18.68 -19.33
CA GLU A 236 18.00 -19.26 -20.62
C GLU A 236 16.84 -19.97 -21.33
N ASP A 237 15.81 -20.37 -20.59
CA ASP A 237 14.65 -21.12 -21.10
C ASP A 237 13.53 -20.21 -21.64
N VAL A 238 13.79 -18.91 -21.76
CA VAL A 238 12.83 -17.91 -22.19
C VAL A 238 12.95 -17.66 -23.69
N ASP A 239 11.80 -17.56 -24.37
CA ASP A 239 11.75 -17.01 -25.72
C ASP A 239 12.07 -15.50 -25.68
N LEU A 240 13.28 -15.15 -26.12
CA LEU A 240 13.75 -13.76 -26.12
C LEU A 240 12.85 -12.82 -26.94
N ALA A 241 12.09 -13.31 -27.93
CA ALA A 241 11.13 -12.49 -28.65
C ALA A 241 9.97 -12.01 -27.75
N THR A 242 9.65 -12.75 -26.68
CA THR A 242 8.62 -12.39 -25.70
C THR A 242 9.11 -11.43 -24.62
N VAL A 243 10.43 -11.28 -24.47
CA VAL A 243 11.09 -10.45 -23.44
C VAL A 243 11.86 -9.26 -24.03
N GLY A 244 12.03 -9.23 -25.35
CA GLY A 244 12.87 -8.26 -26.05
C GLY A 244 12.55 -6.80 -25.74
N PRO A 245 13.52 -5.89 -25.94
CA PRO A 245 13.36 -4.46 -25.66
C PRO A 245 12.15 -3.85 -26.36
N GLU A 246 11.72 -4.36 -27.52
CA GLU A 246 10.46 -3.95 -28.18
C GLU A 246 9.20 -4.24 -27.34
N ASN A 247 9.14 -5.37 -26.62
CA ASN A 247 8.02 -5.71 -25.73
C ASN A 247 8.12 -5.02 -24.37
N CYS A 248 9.34 -4.78 -23.85
CA CYS A 248 9.53 -3.95 -22.66
C CYS A 248 9.37 -2.44 -22.93
N ARG A 249 9.59 -1.96 -24.17
CA ARG A 249 9.32 -0.58 -24.60
C ARG A 249 7.83 -0.31 -24.87
N THR A 250 7.02 -1.34 -25.09
CA THR A 250 5.59 -1.19 -25.40
C THR A 250 4.69 -1.25 -24.16
N GLN A 251 5.23 -1.62 -22.99
CA GLN A 251 4.49 -1.60 -21.72
C GLN A 251 4.62 -0.28 -20.92
N GLY A 252 5.20 0.76 -21.51
CA GLY A 252 5.25 2.12 -20.96
C GLY A 252 6.16 3.02 -21.82
N PRO A 253 5.91 4.35 -21.89
CA PRO A 253 6.56 5.22 -22.87
C PRO A 253 8.08 5.08 -22.96
N PRO A 254 8.69 5.42 -24.11
CA PRO A 254 10.09 5.77 -24.17
C PRO A 254 10.32 7.16 -23.56
N LEU A 255 10.04 7.35 -22.26
CA LEU A 255 10.59 8.47 -21.50
C LEU A 255 12.05 8.18 -21.19
N ALA A 256 12.90 8.09 -22.22
CA ALA A 256 14.36 8.04 -22.13
C ALA A 256 14.94 7.21 -20.96
N GLY A 257 14.35 6.03 -20.66
CA GLY A 257 14.80 5.16 -19.56
C GLY A 257 14.79 5.79 -18.16
N ARG A 258 13.95 6.80 -17.91
CA ARG A 258 13.84 7.46 -16.59
C ARG A 258 12.79 6.78 -15.70
N TYR A 259 12.90 5.46 -15.61
CA TYR A 259 12.11 4.65 -14.67
C TYR A 259 12.91 4.49 -13.37
N ASP A 260 12.21 4.35 -12.24
CA ASP A 260 12.84 3.99 -10.96
C ASP A 260 13.37 2.54 -10.93
N MET A 261 13.36 1.84 -12.07
CA MET A 261 13.66 0.42 -12.23
C MET A 261 14.83 0.24 -13.21
N GLY A 262 15.90 -0.48 -12.83
CA GLY A 262 17.04 -0.68 -13.74
C GLY A 262 18.15 -1.61 -13.27
N ALA A 263 18.23 -2.80 -13.88
CA ALA A 263 19.41 -3.58 -14.30
C ALA A 263 18.92 -4.86 -15.02
N ILE A 264 19.36 -5.16 -16.25
CA ILE A 264 19.02 -6.41 -16.94
C ILE A 264 20.12 -7.44 -16.66
N CYS A 265 19.75 -8.69 -16.37
CA CYS A 265 20.68 -9.81 -16.28
C CYS A 265 20.33 -10.79 -17.40
N MET A 266 21.25 -11.03 -18.34
CA MET A 266 21.06 -11.94 -19.48
C MET A 266 22.25 -12.90 -19.62
N GLN A 267 21.97 -14.13 -20.04
CA GLN A 267 22.97 -15.18 -20.19
C GLN A 267 23.69 -15.17 -21.55
N GLU A 268 23.07 -14.68 -22.63
CA GLU A 268 23.65 -14.68 -24.00
C GLU A 268 23.56 -13.33 -24.75
N HIS A 269 24.53 -13.10 -25.67
CA HIS A 269 24.82 -11.88 -26.46
C HIS A 269 25.60 -10.73 -25.78
N SER A 270 26.52 -11.06 -24.88
CA SER A 270 27.22 -10.09 -24.03
C SER A 270 28.37 -9.29 -24.64
N GLU A 271 29.09 -9.77 -25.65
CA GLU A 271 30.43 -9.23 -25.92
C GLU A 271 30.42 -7.75 -26.33
N LYS A 272 29.42 -7.32 -27.10
CA LYS A 272 29.27 -5.91 -27.47
C LYS A 272 28.79 -5.02 -26.32
N LEU A 273 27.98 -5.55 -25.41
CA LEU A 273 27.39 -4.80 -24.29
C LEU A 273 28.29 -4.79 -23.04
N GLN A 274 29.04 -5.85 -22.79
CA GLN A 274 30.03 -5.96 -21.72
C GLN A 274 31.14 -4.92 -21.90
N ASN A 275 31.60 -4.68 -23.14
CA ASN A 275 32.59 -3.64 -23.43
C ASN A 275 32.09 -2.23 -23.10
N LEU A 276 30.79 -1.95 -23.26
CA LEU A 276 30.16 -0.67 -22.90
C LEU A 276 29.99 -0.52 -21.38
N VAL A 277 29.65 -1.61 -20.68
CA VAL A 277 29.50 -1.61 -19.22
C VAL A 277 30.86 -1.46 -18.53
N ASN A 278 31.88 -2.18 -19.00
CA ASN A 278 33.24 -2.08 -18.47
C ASN A 278 33.78 -0.64 -18.63
N ASP A 279 33.58 0.00 -19.79
CA ASP A 279 33.97 1.39 -20.03
C ASP A 279 33.23 2.39 -19.12
N ALA A 280 31.95 2.14 -18.80
CA ALA A 280 31.16 2.98 -17.90
C ALA A 280 31.55 2.83 -16.42
N GLN A 281 31.94 1.62 -16.00
CA GLN A 281 32.42 1.34 -14.64
C GLN A 281 33.83 1.89 -14.42
N ASP A 282 34.74 1.72 -15.39
CA ASP A 282 36.09 2.30 -15.36
C ASP A 282 36.07 3.84 -15.28
N LYS A 283 34.98 4.47 -15.73
CA LYS A 283 34.75 5.92 -15.67
C LYS A 283 33.90 6.38 -14.45
N GLY A 284 33.60 5.48 -13.52
CA GLY A 284 33.02 5.84 -12.21
C GLY A 284 31.52 6.16 -12.21
N ALA A 285 30.72 5.52 -13.07
CA ALA A 285 29.28 5.78 -13.15
C ALA A 285 28.51 5.31 -11.88
N GLU A 286 27.80 6.24 -11.24
CA GLU A 286 26.75 5.97 -10.24
C GLU A 286 25.35 6.29 -10.80
N ILE A 287 24.31 5.72 -10.16
CA ILE A 287 22.86 5.72 -10.48
C ILE A 287 22.47 6.59 -11.69
N ALA A 288 22.21 5.93 -12.81
CA ALA A 288 21.74 6.57 -14.02
C ALA A 288 20.20 6.67 -14.00
N PHE A 289 19.68 7.86 -13.73
CA PHE A 289 18.34 8.24 -14.21
C PHE A 289 18.45 8.59 -15.70
N GLY A 290 18.40 7.57 -16.56
CA GLY A 290 18.59 7.71 -18.00
C GLY A 290 18.61 6.37 -18.73
N PRO A 291 18.70 6.35 -20.07
CA PRO A 291 18.51 5.15 -20.90
C PRO A 291 19.74 4.23 -20.91
N ILE A 292 20.27 3.91 -19.72
CA ILE A 292 21.42 3.04 -19.55
C ILE A 292 20.96 1.81 -18.77
N ILE A 293 21.00 0.65 -19.42
CA ILE A 293 20.64 -0.62 -18.81
C ILE A 293 21.88 -1.52 -18.79
N PRO A 294 22.53 -1.71 -17.63
CA PRO A 294 23.67 -2.61 -17.54
C PRO A 294 23.18 -4.06 -17.71
N ILE A 295 23.94 -4.86 -18.48
CA ILE A 295 23.70 -6.29 -18.66
C ILE A 295 24.75 -7.08 -17.87
N MET A 296 24.28 -7.96 -16.99
CA MET A 296 25.13 -8.85 -16.18
C MET A 296 24.85 -10.32 -16.53
N LYS A 297 25.92 -11.12 -16.71
CA LYS A 297 25.80 -12.57 -16.85
C LYS A 297 25.71 -13.24 -15.49
N PHE A 298 25.08 -14.40 -15.47
CA PHE A 298 25.10 -15.36 -14.38
C PHE A 298 25.09 -16.77 -14.97
N SER A 299 25.50 -17.75 -14.17
CA SER A 299 25.61 -19.16 -14.55
C SER A 299 24.65 -20.05 -13.76
N SER A 300 24.05 -19.53 -12.67
CA SER A 300 23.03 -20.23 -11.89
C SER A 300 22.01 -19.26 -11.28
N ASP A 301 20.86 -19.81 -10.86
CA ASP A 301 19.80 -19.05 -10.18
C ASP A 301 20.34 -18.42 -8.87
N GLU A 302 21.17 -19.13 -8.12
CA GLU A 302 21.79 -18.63 -6.89
C GLU A 302 22.72 -17.44 -7.16
N GLU A 303 23.48 -17.48 -8.26
CA GLU A 303 24.32 -16.36 -8.68
C GLU A 303 23.46 -15.16 -9.09
N ALA A 304 22.39 -15.37 -9.85
CA ALA A 304 21.46 -14.31 -10.23
C ALA A 304 20.81 -13.65 -9.01
N ILE A 305 20.35 -14.45 -8.04
CA ILE A 305 19.78 -13.98 -6.78
C ILE A 305 20.80 -13.18 -5.98
N LYS A 306 22.04 -13.67 -5.87
CA LYS A 306 23.12 -12.98 -5.17
C LYS A 306 23.42 -11.62 -5.80
N LEU A 307 23.57 -11.57 -7.13
CA LEU A 307 23.82 -10.32 -7.87
C LEU A 307 22.66 -9.33 -7.73
N ALA A 308 21.42 -9.80 -7.84
CA ALA A 308 20.23 -8.97 -7.67
C ALA A 308 20.10 -8.41 -6.25
N ASN A 309 20.43 -9.22 -5.24
CA ASN A 309 20.38 -8.81 -3.83
C ASN A 309 21.56 -7.94 -3.38
N ASP A 310 22.69 -7.97 -4.11
CA ASP A 310 23.87 -7.11 -3.91
C ASP A 310 23.62 -5.68 -4.40
N SER A 311 22.56 -5.09 -3.84
CA SER A 311 22.12 -3.73 -4.06
C SER A 311 21.65 -3.14 -2.75
N LYS A 312 22.03 -1.89 -2.50
CA LYS A 312 21.50 -1.08 -1.38
C LYS A 312 20.02 -0.72 -1.60
N TYR A 313 19.51 -0.92 -2.81
CA TYR A 313 18.14 -0.65 -3.24
C TYR A 313 17.33 -1.94 -3.36
N GLY A 314 16.01 -1.80 -3.41
CA GLY A 314 15.08 -2.92 -3.54
C GLY A 314 13.65 -2.41 -3.74
N LEU A 315 13.38 -1.71 -4.84
CA LEU A 315 12.03 -1.25 -5.15
C LEU A 315 11.22 -2.41 -5.74
N GLY A 316 11.65 -2.92 -6.89
CA GLY A 316 11.00 -3.99 -7.62
C GLY A 316 11.95 -5.02 -8.21
N CYS A 317 11.37 -6.06 -8.80
CA CYS A 317 12.09 -6.96 -9.71
C CYS A 317 11.15 -7.49 -10.79
N ALA A 318 11.73 -7.98 -11.87
CA ALA A 318 11.06 -8.77 -12.90
C ALA A 318 11.88 -10.03 -13.16
N VAL A 319 11.25 -11.20 -13.17
CA VAL A 319 11.92 -12.48 -13.41
C VAL A 319 11.22 -13.22 -14.53
N PHE A 320 11.96 -13.51 -15.60
CA PHE A 320 11.50 -14.21 -16.79
C PHE A 320 12.10 -15.62 -16.84
N SER A 321 11.25 -16.62 -17.00
CA SER A 321 11.59 -18.05 -17.15
C SER A 321 10.53 -18.76 -17.98
N GLY A 322 10.95 -19.64 -18.89
CA GLY A 322 10.06 -20.57 -19.59
C GLY A 322 9.31 -21.49 -18.62
N ASN A 323 9.91 -21.76 -17.45
CA ASN A 323 9.26 -22.39 -16.31
C ASN A 323 8.80 -21.36 -15.26
N GLN A 324 7.50 -21.12 -15.16
CA GLN A 324 6.92 -20.16 -14.21
C GLN A 324 7.24 -20.49 -12.73
N LYS A 325 7.33 -21.77 -12.36
CA LYS A 325 7.67 -22.15 -10.98
C LYS A 325 9.10 -21.75 -10.61
N ARG A 326 10.02 -21.83 -11.56
CA ARG A 326 11.41 -21.37 -11.39
C ARG A 326 11.45 -19.85 -11.18
N ALA A 327 10.78 -19.07 -12.04
CA ALA A 327 10.73 -17.62 -11.88
C ALA A 327 10.13 -17.20 -10.52
N ILE A 328 9.07 -17.86 -10.07
CA ILE A 328 8.49 -17.63 -8.73
C ILE A 328 9.52 -17.96 -7.63
N ALA A 329 10.23 -19.08 -7.74
CA ALA A 329 11.23 -19.49 -6.76
C ALA A 329 12.40 -18.49 -6.68
N ILE A 330 12.88 -18.00 -7.83
CA ILE A 330 13.91 -16.95 -7.89
C ILE A 330 13.38 -15.66 -7.26
N ALA A 331 12.24 -15.15 -7.73
CA ALA A 331 11.66 -13.89 -7.25
C ALA A 331 11.38 -13.90 -5.74
N SER A 332 10.95 -15.03 -5.19
CA SER A 332 10.69 -15.17 -3.75
C SER A 332 11.92 -14.98 -2.85
N GLN A 333 13.12 -15.09 -3.43
CA GLN A 333 14.39 -14.91 -2.74
C GLN A 333 15.00 -13.52 -2.96
N LEU A 334 14.37 -12.67 -3.77
CA LEU A 334 14.82 -11.30 -4.01
C LEU A 334 14.32 -10.35 -2.92
N HIS A 335 15.22 -9.52 -2.40
CA HIS A 335 14.96 -8.53 -1.35
C HIS A 335 14.49 -7.21 -1.97
N CYS A 336 13.27 -7.20 -2.51
CA CYS A 336 12.62 -6.06 -3.10
C CYS A 336 11.17 -5.92 -2.61
N GLY A 337 10.55 -4.78 -2.90
CA GLY A 337 9.20 -4.47 -2.45
C GLY A 337 8.08 -5.07 -3.30
N VAL A 338 8.31 -5.18 -4.61
CA VAL A 338 7.37 -5.78 -5.58
C VAL A 338 8.11 -6.72 -6.53
N ALA A 339 7.39 -7.69 -7.11
CA ALA A 339 7.95 -8.66 -8.03
C ALA A 339 6.96 -8.98 -9.16
N ALA A 340 7.41 -8.88 -10.40
CA ALA A 340 6.67 -9.31 -11.59
C ALA A 340 7.27 -10.61 -12.14
N ILE A 341 6.41 -11.57 -12.48
CA ILE A 341 6.80 -12.89 -12.99
C ILE A 341 6.40 -12.97 -14.45
N ASN A 342 7.38 -13.21 -15.32
CA ASN A 342 7.20 -13.23 -16.78
C ASN A 342 6.48 -11.98 -17.30
N ASP A 343 6.70 -10.85 -16.65
CA ASP A 343 6.06 -9.58 -16.93
C ASP A 343 6.89 -8.43 -16.33
N PHE A 344 6.59 -7.19 -16.71
CA PHE A 344 7.30 -6.01 -16.25
C PHE A 344 6.32 -4.90 -15.85
N ALA A 345 6.59 -4.25 -14.70
CA ALA A 345 5.81 -3.13 -14.18
C ALA A 345 4.29 -3.39 -13.93
N SER A 346 3.75 -4.57 -14.25
CA SER A 346 2.33 -4.90 -14.09
C SER A 346 1.85 -4.87 -12.63
N THR A 347 2.76 -5.04 -11.67
CA THR A 347 2.49 -4.83 -10.25
C THR A 347 2.02 -3.41 -9.95
N TYR A 348 2.47 -2.41 -10.72
CA TYR A 348 2.04 -1.03 -10.60
C TYR A 348 0.61 -0.81 -11.09
N MET A 349 0.16 -1.58 -12.08
CA MET A 349 -1.22 -1.53 -12.56
C MET A 349 -2.21 -2.22 -11.61
N CYS A 350 -1.74 -3.19 -10.84
CA CYS A 350 -2.54 -3.89 -9.84
C CYS A 350 -2.72 -3.06 -8.57
N GLN A 351 -3.61 -2.07 -8.61
CA GLN A 351 -3.83 -1.08 -7.54
C GLN A 351 -4.33 -1.66 -6.21
N SER A 352 -4.74 -2.94 -6.19
CA SER A 352 -5.05 -3.70 -4.98
C SER A 352 -3.81 -4.20 -4.23
N LEU A 353 -2.65 -4.31 -4.90
CA LEU A 353 -1.40 -4.72 -4.29
C LEU A 353 -0.73 -3.56 -3.56
N PRO A 354 0.00 -3.82 -2.47
CA PRO A 354 0.90 -2.84 -1.90
C PRO A 354 2.02 -2.54 -2.89
N PHE A 355 2.29 -1.26 -3.09
CA PHE A 355 3.47 -0.81 -3.81
C PHE A 355 4.33 -0.03 -2.84
N GLY A 356 5.60 -0.40 -2.82
CA GLY A 356 6.65 0.39 -2.21
C GLY A 356 7.95 -0.35 -2.02
N GLY A 357 9.07 0.37 -1.91
CA GLY A 357 10.40 -0.22 -1.81
C GLY A 357 10.78 -0.76 -0.43
N VAL A 358 11.92 -1.43 -0.35
CA VAL A 358 12.63 -1.77 0.89
C VAL A 358 14.08 -1.26 0.81
N LYS A 359 14.85 -1.42 1.89
CA LYS A 359 16.23 -0.90 2.00
C LYS A 359 16.25 0.62 1.73
N HIS A 360 17.14 1.11 0.88
CA HIS A 360 17.21 2.53 0.53
C HIS A 360 16.15 2.96 -0.51
N SER A 361 15.35 2.04 -1.03
CA SER A 361 14.26 2.38 -1.97
C SER A 361 12.99 2.85 -1.28
N GLY A 362 12.88 2.71 0.04
CA GLY A 362 11.73 3.25 0.74
C GLY A 362 11.34 2.53 2.01
N PHE A 363 10.31 3.08 2.66
CA PHE A 363 9.65 2.53 3.83
C PHE A 363 8.14 2.80 3.75
N GLY A 364 7.35 1.81 4.14
CA GLY A 364 5.89 1.86 4.03
C GLY A 364 5.39 1.42 2.66
N ARG A 365 4.10 1.62 2.40
CA ARG A 365 3.42 1.31 1.14
C ARG A 365 2.39 2.41 0.87
N PHE A 366 2.18 2.80 -0.39
CA PHE A 366 1.15 3.80 -0.76
C PHE A 366 0.00 3.24 -1.60
N ALA A 367 0.22 2.11 -2.28
CA ALA A 367 -0.83 1.41 -3.01
C ALA A 367 -1.50 0.32 -2.16
N GLY A 368 -2.60 -0.25 -2.67
CA GLY A 368 -3.33 -1.31 -2.02
C GLY A 368 -4.00 -0.93 -0.70
N VAL A 369 -4.36 -1.97 0.05
CA VAL A 369 -5.01 -1.87 1.36
C VAL A 369 -4.07 -1.20 2.36
N GLU A 370 -2.79 -1.53 2.28
CA GLU A 370 -1.72 -1.04 3.12
C GLU A 370 -1.58 0.47 2.99
N GLY A 371 -1.51 0.99 1.76
CA GLY A 371 -1.42 2.43 1.53
C GLY A 371 -2.67 3.20 1.91
N LEU A 372 -3.85 2.61 1.70
CA LEU A 372 -5.11 3.20 2.17
C LEU A 372 -5.14 3.30 3.70
N ARG A 373 -4.67 2.26 4.41
CA ARG A 373 -4.64 2.22 5.88
C ARG A 373 -3.50 3.01 6.48
N ALA A 374 -2.40 3.22 5.74
CA ALA A 374 -1.33 4.13 6.14
C ALA A 374 -1.84 5.57 6.31
N CYS A 375 -2.94 5.93 5.62
CA CYS A 375 -3.64 7.20 5.80
C CYS A 375 -4.56 7.22 7.04
N CYS A 376 -4.54 6.20 7.90
CA CYS A 376 -5.43 6.08 9.05
C CYS A 376 -4.67 5.82 10.34
N LEU A 377 -5.17 6.40 11.43
CA LEU A 377 -4.90 5.93 12.78
C LEU A 377 -5.62 4.60 12.99
N VAL A 378 -4.85 3.55 13.23
CA VAL A 378 -5.35 2.21 13.57
C VAL A 378 -5.65 2.15 15.06
N LYS A 379 -6.93 1.99 15.43
CA LYS A 379 -7.39 1.98 16.82
C LYS A 379 -7.89 0.61 17.23
N SER A 380 -7.30 0.03 18.28
CA SER A 380 -7.81 -1.19 18.90
C SER A 380 -8.97 -0.85 19.84
N VAL A 381 -10.10 -1.54 19.67
CA VAL A 381 -11.29 -1.36 20.50
C VAL A 381 -11.76 -2.72 21.01
N VAL A 382 -11.97 -2.79 22.32
CA VAL A 382 -12.51 -3.97 22.99
C VAL A 382 -13.76 -3.57 23.76
N VAL A 383 -14.86 -4.29 23.54
CA VAL A 383 -16.12 -4.07 24.25
C VAL A 383 -16.62 -5.36 24.87
N ASP A 384 -17.46 -5.25 25.90
CA ASP A 384 -18.19 -6.40 26.44
C ASP A 384 -19.17 -6.92 25.38
N ARG A 385 -19.10 -8.22 25.10
CA ARG A 385 -19.88 -8.87 24.04
C ARG A 385 -21.39 -8.84 24.34
N TRP A 386 -21.76 -8.91 25.62
CA TRP A 386 -23.15 -9.01 26.07
C TRP A 386 -23.56 -7.84 26.97
N TRP A 387 -23.05 -6.64 26.71
CA TRP A 387 -23.53 -5.43 27.37
C TRP A 387 -25.03 -5.22 27.10
N PRO A 388 -25.86 -4.83 28.09
CA PRO A 388 -25.52 -4.48 29.49
C PRO A 388 -25.60 -5.67 30.48
N PHE A 389 -25.90 -6.87 30.01
CA PHE A 389 -26.16 -8.06 30.82
C PHE A 389 -24.90 -8.62 31.49
N ILE A 390 -23.76 -8.62 30.79
CA ILE A 390 -22.46 -9.03 31.34
C ILE A 390 -21.54 -7.81 31.28
N LYS A 391 -21.22 -7.27 32.46
CA LYS A 391 -20.25 -6.20 32.66
C LYS A 391 -19.06 -6.78 33.38
N THR A 392 -17.90 -6.81 32.75
CA THR A 392 -16.72 -7.33 33.42
C THR A 392 -16.12 -6.28 34.33
N VAL A 393 -15.95 -6.64 35.59
CA VAL A 393 -15.18 -5.89 36.56
C VAL A 393 -13.98 -6.75 36.92
N ILE A 394 -12.85 -6.14 37.23
CA ILE A 394 -11.69 -6.85 37.77
C ILE A 394 -12.16 -7.64 39.01
N PRO A 395 -11.95 -8.96 39.09
CA PRO A 395 -12.33 -9.75 40.25
C PRO A 395 -11.71 -9.21 41.54
N LYS A 396 -12.50 -9.13 42.62
CA LYS A 396 -12.06 -8.60 43.93
C LYS A 396 -10.73 -9.16 44.45
N PRO A 397 -10.40 -10.47 44.32
CA PRO A 397 -9.13 -10.98 44.82
C PRO A 397 -7.91 -10.27 44.23
N ILE A 398 -7.98 -9.86 42.96
CA ILE A 398 -6.89 -9.21 42.24
C ILE A 398 -7.08 -7.69 42.09
N GLN A 399 -8.09 -7.10 42.73
CA GLN A 399 -8.21 -5.65 42.85
C GLN A 399 -7.24 -5.14 43.92
N TYR A 400 -6.75 -3.91 43.78
CA TYR A 400 -5.97 -3.28 44.84
C TYR A 400 -6.87 -2.72 45.95
N PRO A 401 -6.53 -2.92 47.24
CA PRO A 401 -5.41 -3.73 47.74
C PRO A 401 -5.63 -5.23 47.53
N VAL A 402 -4.59 -5.92 47.07
CA VAL A 402 -4.66 -7.34 46.66
C VAL A 402 -4.97 -8.23 47.86
N ALA A 403 -5.94 -9.14 47.70
CA ALA A 403 -6.34 -10.05 48.77
C ALA A 403 -5.28 -11.14 49.02
N GLU A 404 -5.24 -11.69 50.24
CA GLU A 404 -4.28 -12.76 50.59
C GLU A 404 -4.44 -14.01 49.70
N ASN A 405 -5.67 -14.29 49.23
CA ASN A 405 -5.97 -15.42 48.35
C ASN A 405 -5.84 -15.12 46.85
N ALA A 406 -5.32 -13.94 46.46
CA ALA A 406 -5.23 -13.52 45.07
C ALA A 406 -4.36 -14.45 44.22
N PHE A 407 -3.25 -14.93 44.78
CA PHE A 407 -2.34 -15.84 44.07
C PHE A 407 -3.01 -17.17 43.75
N VAL A 408 -3.69 -17.77 44.73
CA VAL A 408 -4.45 -19.03 44.56
C VAL A 408 -5.58 -18.86 43.54
N PHE A 409 -6.26 -17.70 43.57
CA PHE A 409 -7.26 -17.36 42.56
C PHE A 409 -6.67 -17.30 41.15
N GLN A 410 -5.53 -16.62 41.00
CA GLN A 410 -4.86 -16.45 39.72
C GLN A 410 -4.32 -17.77 39.17
N GLU A 411 -3.70 -18.60 40.01
CA GLU A 411 -3.21 -19.94 39.66
C GLU A 411 -4.37 -20.83 39.20
N SER A 412 -5.47 -20.86 39.97
CA SER A 412 -6.68 -21.62 39.61
C SER A 412 -7.30 -21.12 38.29
N LEU A 413 -7.26 -19.81 38.03
CA LEU A 413 -7.76 -19.23 36.79
C LEU A 413 -6.88 -19.60 35.58
N VAL A 414 -5.56 -19.58 35.74
CA VAL A 414 -4.62 -20.00 34.69
C VAL A 414 -4.80 -21.48 34.38
N GLU A 415 -4.89 -22.33 35.39
CA GLU A 415 -5.08 -23.77 35.21
C GLU A 415 -6.45 -24.09 34.58
N ALA A 416 -7.51 -23.37 34.96
CA ALA A 416 -8.83 -23.51 34.33
C ALA A 416 -8.81 -23.18 32.83
N LEU A 417 -8.07 -22.15 32.41
CA LEU A 417 -8.02 -21.70 31.01
C LEU A 417 -7.01 -22.48 30.16
N TYR A 418 -5.87 -22.85 30.74
CA TYR A 418 -4.70 -23.32 29.99
C TYR A 418 -4.17 -24.69 30.43
N GLY A 419 -4.74 -25.33 31.46
CA GLY A 419 -4.29 -26.64 31.94
C GLY A 419 -4.26 -27.68 30.82
N LEU A 420 -3.33 -28.64 30.85
CA LEU A 420 -3.22 -29.62 29.75
C LEU A 420 -4.32 -30.70 29.80
N ASN A 421 -4.92 -30.90 30.98
CA ASN A 421 -5.93 -31.92 31.25
C ASN A 421 -7.31 -31.30 31.52
N VAL A 422 -8.34 -31.86 30.91
CA VAL A 422 -9.74 -31.40 31.05
C VAL A 422 -10.24 -31.51 32.49
N TRP A 423 -9.83 -32.56 33.22
CA TRP A 423 -10.25 -32.75 34.60
C TRP A 423 -9.63 -31.72 35.55
N ASP A 424 -8.36 -31.39 35.33
CA ASP A 424 -7.66 -30.36 36.11
C ASP A 424 -8.25 -28.99 35.80
N ARG A 425 -8.56 -28.69 34.52
CA ARG A 425 -9.30 -27.48 34.15
C ARG A 425 -10.64 -27.36 34.87
N LEU A 426 -11.43 -28.44 34.90
CA LEU A 426 -12.75 -28.45 35.54
C LEU A 426 -12.65 -28.27 37.06
N ARG A 427 -11.67 -28.93 37.69
CA ARG A 427 -11.41 -28.78 39.13
C ARG A 427 -10.99 -27.35 39.46
N SER A 428 -10.08 -26.77 38.69
CA SER A 428 -9.60 -25.41 38.92
C SER A 428 -10.66 -24.36 38.59
N LEU A 429 -11.56 -24.65 37.63
CA LEU A 429 -12.77 -23.86 37.40
C LEU A 429 -13.69 -23.84 38.63
N ILE A 430 -13.92 -24.99 39.27
CA ILE A 430 -14.71 -25.07 40.52
C ILE A 430 -14.06 -24.23 41.62
N ASN A 431 -12.72 -24.27 41.75
CA ASN A 431 -11.98 -23.46 42.72
C ASN A 431 -12.15 -21.96 42.46
N VAL A 432 -12.04 -21.51 41.21
CA VAL A 432 -12.30 -20.10 40.82
C VAL A 432 -13.70 -19.67 41.22
N VAL A 433 -14.71 -20.50 40.94
CA VAL A 433 -16.11 -20.21 41.28
C VAL A 433 -16.32 -20.13 42.79
N LYS A 434 -15.71 -21.04 43.56
CA LYS A 434 -15.76 -21.06 45.02
C LYS A 434 -15.20 -19.76 45.63
N ILE A 435 -14.00 -19.36 45.19
CA ILE A 435 -13.34 -18.13 45.67
C ILE A 435 -14.18 -16.88 45.37
N ILE A 436 -14.80 -16.81 44.19
CA ILE A 436 -15.68 -15.69 43.82
C ILE A 436 -16.96 -15.67 44.67
N SER A 437 -17.54 -16.85 44.96
CA SER A 437 -18.79 -16.98 45.72
C SER A 437 -18.62 -16.58 47.19
N GLU A 438 -17.52 -16.99 47.83
CA GLU A 438 -17.20 -16.68 49.23
C GLU A 438 -17.06 -15.17 49.49
N GLN A 439 -16.65 -14.40 48.48
CA GLN A 439 -16.46 -12.94 48.59
C GLN A 439 -17.69 -12.11 48.16
N ASN A 440 -18.76 -12.72 47.62
CA ASN A 440 -19.97 -12.02 47.16
C ASN A 440 -21.28 -12.79 47.51
N PRO A 441 -21.62 -12.93 48.81
CA PRO A 441 -22.79 -13.70 49.24
C PRO A 441 -24.14 -13.10 48.80
N LYS A 442 -24.22 -11.79 48.50
CA LYS A 442 -25.48 -11.09 48.15
C LYS A 442 -25.81 -11.04 46.64
N SER A 443 -24.93 -11.49 45.74
CA SER A 443 -25.18 -11.45 44.27
C SER A 443 -25.03 -12.80 43.57
N SER A 444 -25.06 -13.88 44.35
CA SER A 444 -24.55 -15.21 43.99
C SER A 444 -25.14 -15.75 42.68
N ASN A 445 -26.45 -15.68 42.45
CA ASN A 445 -27.06 -16.35 41.30
C ASN A 445 -26.79 -15.67 39.94
N SER A 446 -26.64 -14.35 39.92
CA SER A 446 -26.47 -13.60 38.66
C SER A 446 -25.01 -13.60 38.18
N MET A 447 -24.05 -13.41 39.09
CA MET A 447 -22.63 -13.30 38.73
C MET A 447 -22.01 -14.67 38.40
N LEU A 448 -22.42 -15.73 39.10
CA LEU A 448 -21.94 -17.10 38.90
C LEU A 448 -22.39 -17.66 37.55
N ILE A 449 -23.67 -17.48 37.18
CA ILE A 449 -24.21 -17.85 35.87
C ILE A 449 -23.51 -17.05 34.76
N ARG A 450 -23.25 -15.75 34.98
CA ARG A 450 -22.54 -14.89 34.02
C ARG A 450 -21.07 -15.28 33.83
N PHE A 451 -20.39 -15.77 34.86
CA PHE A 451 -18.99 -16.22 34.79
C PHE A 451 -18.88 -17.65 34.22
N LEU A 452 -19.82 -18.53 34.55
CA LEU A 452 -19.91 -19.89 34.01
C LEU A 452 -20.27 -19.90 32.52
N LEU A 453 -21.13 -19.00 32.03
CA LEU A 453 -21.40 -18.85 30.59
C LEU A 453 -20.16 -18.44 29.77
N VAL A 454 -19.18 -17.78 30.42
CA VAL A 454 -17.90 -17.39 29.79
C VAL A 454 -16.95 -18.58 29.68
N LEU A 455 -17.03 -19.54 30.60
CA LEU A 455 -16.10 -20.68 30.71
C LEU A 455 -16.65 -21.97 30.09
N LEU A 456 -17.97 -22.20 30.15
CA LEU A 456 -18.64 -23.39 29.59
C LEU A 456 -18.68 -23.42 28.05
N ALA A 457 -18.53 -22.27 27.39
CA ALA A 457 -18.41 -22.20 25.93
C ALA A 457 -17.13 -22.89 25.39
N ASP A 458 -16.18 -23.23 26.27
CA ASP A 458 -14.91 -23.87 25.91
C ASP A 458 -14.98 -25.40 25.93
N THR A 459 -15.96 -26.00 26.62
CA THR A 459 -16.07 -27.47 26.76
C THR A 459 -16.49 -28.21 25.48
N PHE A 460 -16.92 -27.49 24.43
CA PHE A 460 -17.43 -28.07 23.18
C PHE A 460 -16.63 -27.69 21.91
N ALA A 461 -15.47 -27.03 22.04
CA ALA A 461 -14.63 -26.68 20.89
C ALA A 461 -13.45 -27.67 20.75
N SER A 462 -13.47 -28.45 19.66
CA SER A 462 -12.50 -29.49 19.29
C SER A 462 -11.03 -29.06 19.40
N PRO A 463 -10.10 -29.93 19.86
CA PRO A 463 -8.68 -29.63 19.94
C PRO A 463 -7.95 -29.94 18.62
N SER A 464 -7.59 -28.91 17.85
CA SER A 464 -6.52 -29.04 16.86
C SER A 464 -5.17 -28.76 17.55
N PHE A 465 -4.43 -29.82 17.85
CA PHE A 465 -3.12 -29.75 18.49
C PHE A 465 -2.05 -29.21 17.52
N VAL A 466 -1.26 -28.23 17.97
CA VAL A 466 0.09 -27.97 17.45
C VAL A 466 1.04 -28.07 18.64
N GLN A 467 1.94 -29.05 18.59
CA GLN A 467 3.01 -29.27 19.56
C GLN A 467 4.05 -28.17 19.39
N VAL A 468 4.23 -27.32 20.40
CA VAL A 468 5.38 -26.39 20.47
C VAL A 468 6.33 -26.92 21.55
N ILE A 469 7.46 -27.48 21.13
CA ILE A 469 8.56 -27.85 22.02
C ILE A 469 9.40 -26.59 22.22
N VAL A 470 9.31 -25.98 23.41
CA VAL A 470 10.16 -24.85 23.80
C VAL A 470 11.34 -25.39 24.59
N LYS A 471 12.56 -25.17 24.07
CA LYS A 471 13.82 -25.42 24.77
C LYS A 471 14.14 -24.18 25.63
N PRO A 472 14.43 -24.30 26.94
CA PRO A 472 14.69 -23.12 27.78
C PRO A 472 16.04 -22.49 27.42
N ARG A 473 16.03 -21.21 27.07
CA ARG A 473 17.23 -20.34 27.13
C ARG A 473 17.05 -19.34 28.25
N SER A 474 18.07 -19.27 29.10
CA SER A 474 18.24 -18.40 30.25
C SER A 474 18.08 -16.90 29.93
N PRO A 475 17.67 -16.08 30.91
CA PRO A 475 17.39 -14.67 30.71
C PRO A 475 18.70 -13.86 30.65
N GLN A 476 18.92 -13.14 29.56
CA GLN A 476 19.74 -11.93 29.59
C GLN A 476 18.85 -10.76 29.22
N LEU A 477 18.55 -9.95 30.24
CA LEU A 477 18.13 -8.56 30.07
C LEU A 477 19.26 -7.81 29.36
N VAL A 478 18.92 -7.02 28.34
CA VAL A 478 19.70 -5.85 27.95
C VAL A 478 18.71 -4.71 27.73
N LEU A 479 19.04 -3.59 28.38
CA LEU A 479 18.35 -2.29 28.40
C LEU A 479 18.16 -1.68 27.00
#